data_AF-A0A950XZ20-F1
#
_entry.id   AF-A0A950XZ20-F1
#
_cell.length_a   1.000
_cell.length_b   1.000
_cell.length_c   1.000
_cell.angle_alpha   90.00
_cell.angle_beta   90.00
_cell.angle_gamma   90.00
#
_symmetry.space_group_name_H-M   'P 1'
#
loop_
_entity.id
_entity.type
_entity.pdbx_description
1 polymer ?
#
loop_
_entity_poly.entity_id
_entity_poly.type
_entity_poly.pdbx_seq_one_letter_code
_entity_poly.pdbx_strand_id
1 'polypeptide(L)' 'WIAGAKLYIGNDSGITHLAAACGVKTIALFGPTAPEIWSPRGNNVSVLHRNPLDRLPVQEVLTATSRLLDSS' A
#
# COMPACT_ATOMS: atom_id res chain seq x y z
N TRP A 1 0.57 -13.59 -11.73
CA TRP A 1 -0.39 -12.47 -11.65
C TRP A 1 0.15 -11.38 -10.73
N ILE A 2 0.13 -11.51 -9.40
CA ILE A 2 0.62 -10.44 -8.48
C ILE A 2 2.13 -10.15 -8.64
N ALA A 3 3.00 -11.16 -8.64
CA ALA A 3 4.45 -10.95 -8.71
C ALA A 3 4.93 -10.27 -10.02
N GLY A 4 4.11 -10.23 -11.06
CA GLY A 4 4.42 -9.53 -12.31
C GLY A 4 3.81 -8.13 -12.42
N ALA A 5 3.07 -7.68 -11.39
CA ALA A 5 2.47 -6.35 -11.38
C ALA A 5 3.52 -5.27 -11.15
N LYS A 6 3.34 -4.11 -11.79
CA LYS A 6 4.18 -2.93 -11.54
C LYS A 6 3.89 -2.28 -10.20
N LEU A 7 2.66 -2.42 -9.72
CA LEU A 7 2.14 -1.83 -8.48
C LEU A 7 0.94 -2.65 -8.00
N TYR A 8 0.80 -2.78 -6.69
CA TYR A 8 -0.41 -3.27 -6.02
C TYR A 8 -0.95 -2.17 -5.08
N ILE A 9 -2.27 -2.00 -5.05
CA ILE A 9 -2.97 -1.11 -4.12
C ILE A 9 -4.06 -1.95 -3.44
N GLY A 10 -4.08 -1.97 -2.11
CA GLY A 10 -5.07 -2.73 -1.36
C GLY A 10 -5.18 -2.31 0.09
N ASN A 11 -6.23 -2.77 0.75
CA ASN A 11 -6.45 -2.55 2.17
C ASN A 11 -5.49 -3.39 3.03
N ASP A 12 -5.46 -3.14 4.33
CA ASP A 12 -4.86 -4.03 5.33
C ASP A 12 -5.44 -5.46 5.21
N SER A 13 -4.71 -6.34 4.53
CA SER A 13 -5.12 -7.71 4.19
C SER A 13 -3.93 -8.59 3.83
N GLY A 14 -4.08 -9.91 3.95
CA GLY A 14 -3.01 -10.87 3.61
C GLY A 14 -2.47 -10.76 2.18
N ILE A 15 -3.30 -10.34 1.21
CA ILE A 15 -2.86 -10.13 -0.18
C ILE A 15 -1.91 -8.94 -0.28
N THR A 16 -2.12 -7.89 0.51
CA THR A 16 -1.23 -6.72 0.58
C THR A 16 0.13 -7.10 1.17
N HIS A 17 0.16 -7.98 2.18
CA HIS A 17 1.41 -8.55 2.68
C HIS A 17 2.10 -9.44 1.64
N LEU A 18 1.34 -10.28 0.93
CA LEU A 18 1.89 -11.12 -0.12
C LEU A 18 2.50 -10.30 -1.26
N ALA A 19 1.84 -9.22 -1.69
CA ALA A 19 2.37 -8.32 -2.71
C ALA A 19 3.71 -7.70 -2.29
N ALA A 20 3.78 -7.18 -1.06
CA ALA A 20 5.02 -6.63 -0.51
C ALA A 20 6.12 -7.69 -0.40
N ALA A 21 5.80 -8.90 0.05
CA ALA A 21 6.74 -10.02 0.15
C ALA A 21 7.27 -10.48 -1.22
N CYS A 22 6.47 -10.34 -2.28
CA CYS A 22 6.91 -10.58 -3.66
C CYS A 22 7.80 -9.43 -4.21
N GLY A 23 8.10 -8.39 -3.44
CA GLY A 23 8.89 -7.24 -3.87
C GLY A 23 8.13 -6.23 -4.74
N VAL A 24 6.82 -6.42 -4.91
CA VAL A 24 5.97 -5.54 -5.71
C VAL A 24 5.82 -4.21 -4.97
N LYS A 25 5.93 -3.09 -5.71
CA LYS A 25 5.59 -1.75 -5.21
C LYS A 25 4.17 -1.78 -4.67
N THR A 26 4.00 -1.49 -3.38
CA THR A 26 2.76 -1.76 -2.66
C THR A 26 2.29 -0.51 -1.93
N ILE A 27 1.05 -0.09 -2.21
CA ILE A 27 0.32 0.91 -1.42
C ILE A 27 -0.64 0.15 -0.50
N ALA A 28 -0.42 0.25 0.80
CA ALA A 28 -1.28 -0.34 1.82
C ALA A 28 -2.21 0.72 2.44
N LEU A 29 -3.52 0.50 2.33
CA LEU A 29 -4.55 1.42 2.80
C LEU A 29 -5.10 0.96 4.15
N PHE A 30 -4.86 1.76 5.18
CA PHE A 30 -5.29 1.47 6.55
C PHE A 30 -6.47 2.35 6.95
N GLY A 31 -7.40 1.73 7.68
CA GLY A 31 -8.58 2.33 8.26
C GLY A 31 -8.51 2.39 9.79
N PRO A 32 -9.38 1.65 10.51
CA PRO A 32 -9.34 1.60 11.97
C PRO A 32 -8.21 0.72 12.53
N THR A 33 -7.57 -0.11 11.70
CA THR A 33 -6.47 -0.98 12.13
C THR A 33 -5.17 -0.20 12.26
N ALA A 34 -4.31 -0.64 13.19
CA ALA A 34 -3.04 0.00 13.56
C ALA A 34 -1.90 -0.34 12.57
N PRO A 35 -1.52 0.57 11.64
CA PRO A 35 -0.43 0.30 10.70
C PRO A 35 0.92 0.08 11.41
N GLU A 36 1.15 0.67 12.58
CA GLU A 36 2.37 0.48 13.36
C GLU A 36 2.59 -0.97 13.81
N ILE A 37 1.52 -1.77 13.87
CA ILE A 37 1.55 -3.19 14.21
C ILE A 37 1.51 -4.05 12.93
N TRP A 38 0.64 -3.69 11.99
CA TRP A 38 0.23 -4.57 10.89
C TRP A 38 0.77 -4.16 9.52
N SER A 39 1.59 -3.12 9.40
CA SER A 39 2.10 -2.73 8.08
C SER A 39 2.88 -3.86 7.40
N PRO A 40 2.67 -4.06 6.08
CA PRO A 40 3.45 -5.03 5.33
C PRO A 40 4.92 -4.59 5.29
N ARG A 41 5.82 -5.57 5.38
CA ARG A 41 7.27 -5.34 5.38
C ARG A 41 7.79 -5.39 3.94
N GLY A 42 8.66 -4.46 3.59
CA GLY A 42 9.34 -4.43 2.30
C GLY A 42 9.85 -3.03 1.95
N ASN A 43 10.86 -2.96 1.08
CA ASN A 43 11.50 -1.69 0.71
C ASN A 43 10.63 -0.81 -0.20
N ASN A 44 9.65 -1.41 -0.88
CA ASN A 44 8.78 -0.73 -1.85
C ASN A 44 7.34 -0.59 -1.30
N VAL A 45 7.20 -0.41 0.01
CA VAL A 45 5.90 -0.27 0.67
C VAL A 45 5.66 1.18 1.05
N SER A 46 4.48 1.70 0.68
CA SER A 46 3.97 2.97 1.18
C SER A 46 2.64 2.74 1.89
N VAL A 47 2.52 3.25 3.11
CA VAL A 47 1.35 3.06 3.96
C VAL A 47 0.59 4.38 4.04
N LEU A 48 -0.69 4.35 3.68
CA LEU A 48 -1.61 5.48 3.82
C LEU A 48 -2.68 5.13 4.83
N HIS A 49 -2.95 6.03 5.76
CA HIS A 49 -3.83 5.77 6.89
C HIS A 49 -4.79 6.93 7.13
N ARG A 50 -6.08 6.63 7.22
CA ARG A 50 -7.10 7.52 7.80
C ARG A 50 -8.09 6.69 8.58
N ASN A 51 -8.61 7.26 9.66
CA ASN A 51 -9.67 6.62 10.44
C ASN A 51 -10.89 7.55 10.54
N PRO A 52 -12.04 7.18 9.95
CA PRO A 52 -12.28 6.05 9.04
C PRO A 52 -11.55 6.15 7.69
N LEU A 53 -11.43 5.03 6.98
CA LEU A 53 -10.69 4.92 5.70
C LEU A 53 -11.28 5.79 4.59
N ASP A 54 -12.60 6.02 4.61
CA ASP A 54 -13.31 6.88 3.65
C ASP A 54 -12.87 8.36 3.70
N ARG A 55 -12.18 8.77 4.76
CA ARG A 55 -11.53 10.09 4.87
C ARG A 55 -10.20 10.17 4.12
N LEU A 56 -9.69 9.06 3.56
CA LEU A 56 -8.48 9.05 2.75
C LEU A 56 -8.80 9.55 1.34
N PRO A 57 -8.30 10.74 0.94
CA PRO A 57 -8.59 11.28 -0.38
C PRO A 57 -7.98 10.43 -1.47
N VAL A 58 -8.74 10.16 -2.53
CA VAL A 58 -8.23 9.45 -3.73
C VAL A 58 -6.98 10.15 -4.29
N GLN A 59 -6.93 11.48 -4.24
CA GLN A 59 -5.78 12.25 -4.71
C GLN A 59 -4.48 11.93 -3.95
N GLU A 60 -4.58 11.63 -2.64
CA GLU A 60 -3.43 11.24 -1.82
C GLU A 60 -2.91 9.86 -2.26
N VAL A 61 -3.81 8.92 -2.54
CA VAL A 61 -3.49 7.60 -3.08
C VAL A 61 -2.83 7.70 -4.46
N LEU A 62 -3.36 8.55 -5.35
CA LEU A 62 -2.78 8.80 -6.68
C LEU A 62 -1.37 9.41 -6.57
N THR A 63 -1.19 10.37 -5.66
CA THR A 63 0.12 11.02 -5.46
C THR A 63 1.17 10.02 -4.95
N ALA A 64 0.81 9.17 -4.00
CA ALA A 64 1.69 8.13 -3.50
C ALA A 64 2.00 7.08 -4.59
N THR A 65 1.00 6.74 -5.41
CA THR A 65 1.16 5.84 -6.56
C THR A 65 2.18 6.35 -7.56
N SER A 66 2.08 7.61 -7.99
CA SER A 66 3.04 8.21 -8.92
C SER A 66 4.46 8.18 -8.34
N ARG A 67 4.64 8.63 -7.08
CA ARG A 67 5.95 8.62 -6.41
C ARG A 67 6.60 7.25 -6.39
N LEU A 68 5.82 6.22 -6.08
CA LEU A 68 6.34 4.85 -5.96
C LEU A 68 6.65 4.24 -7.33
N LEU A 69 5.87 4.58 -8.36
CA LEU A 69 6.16 4.17 -9.74
C LEU A 69 7.43 4.85 -10.28
N ASP A 70 7.63 6.12 -9.97
CA ASP A 70 8.73 6.95 -10.46
C ASP A 70 10.07 6.69 -9.76
N SER A 71 10.07 6.07 -8.57
CA SER A 71 11.30 5.57 -7.95
C SER A 71 11.83 4.36 -8.73
N SER A 72 12.93 4.57 -9.47
CA SER A 72 13.69 3.54 -10.21
C SER A 72 14.26 2.46 -9.31
#